data_AF-A0A816HEU5-F1
#
_entry.id   AF-A0A816HEU5-F1
#
_cell.length_a   1.000
_cell.length_b   1.000
_cell.length_c   1.000
_cell.angle_alpha   90.00
_cell.angle_beta   90.00
_cell.angle_gamma   90.00
#
_symmetry.space_group_name_H-M   'P 1'
#
loop_
_entity.id
_entity.type
_entity.pdbx_description
1 polymer ?
#
loop_
_entity_poly.entity_id
_entity_poly.type
_entity_poly.pdbx_seq_one_letter_code
_entity_poly.pdbx_strand_id
1 'polypeptide(L)'
;MIHSLFIINASGDVFMEKHWKTVVGKSICDYFFEAQSKCANSEDVPPVIATPHHYLINIFRNNLYFVAVLTNEIAPLFVIEFLHRIVEIFEDYFTECTETALKDNYVIVYELLDEMLDSGLPLATETNILKELIKPPNIFRKVANLVTGDNTNISNVLPSSQLSNIPWRRMGVKYTNNESYFDLIEEIDAIIDRNGATVMCEIQGYIDCCVKLTGMPDLTLSFINPRLLDDVSFHPCVRLKKWESERVLSFIPPDGNFRLISYHIGSQNSISIPVYVKHNIQFREGSGGRFELTVGPKQTMGKTLEAVVIECTMPKSVLNCTLTPTQGKCTFDPVKKILVWDIGKIESNAQSAARLPSLRGNIVLSTGQPIPESNPILSVRFTLNQIAISGIRVQRVDMHGEKYKPFKGVKYITTVKKDLQKKQTMGKRGRKPMKSDSNTRLEKSRESARQCRHRKKLRYEYLEELVGDREKAITQLQQELERIRTICQYLDRNGVNNEEIRQELIMWSEDPDVANLMK
;
A
#
# COMPACT_ATOMS: atom_id res chain seq x y z
N MET A 1 -8.64 2.18 23.33
CA MET A 1 -7.34 2.56 22.77
C MET A 1 -7.52 3.87 22.00
N ILE A 2 -8.22 3.88 20.87
CA ILE A 2 -8.66 5.12 20.20
C ILE A 2 -10.05 5.52 20.72
N HIS A 3 -10.26 6.77 21.11
CA HIS A 3 -11.56 7.25 21.60
C HIS A 3 -12.36 7.94 20.52
N SER A 4 -11.69 8.81 19.76
CA SER A 4 -12.31 9.64 18.74
C SER A 4 -11.39 9.80 17.54
N LEU A 5 -11.98 10.06 16.38
CA LEU A 5 -11.31 10.45 15.15
C LEU A 5 -11.96 11.72 14.64
N PHE A 6 -11.16 12.72 14.34
CA PHE A 6 -11.56 13.95 13.67
C PHE A 6 -10.90 14.01 12.29
N ILE A 7 -11.67 14.42 11.28
CA ILE A 7 -11.15 14.66 9.93
C ILE A 7 -11.25 16.16 9.65
N ILE A 8 -10.11 16.77 9.35
CA ILE A 8 -9.95 18.22 9.22
C ILE A 8 -9.52 18.54 7.79
N ASN A 9 -10.20 19.49 7.15
CA ASN A 9 -9.84 19.94 5.81
C ASN A 9 -8.70 20.97 5.83
N ALA A 10 -8.23 21.36 4.65
CA ALA A 10 -7.16 22.35 4.51
C ALA A 10 -7.51 23.76 4.99
N SER A 11 -8.80 24.07 5.17
CA SER A 11 -9.26 25.34 5.74
C SER A 11 -9.24 25.35 7.27
N GLY A 12 -8.97 24.21 7.91
CA GLY A 12 -9.02 24.06 9.37
C GLY A 12 -10.41 23.66 9.90
N ASP A 13 -11.35 23.29 9.03
CA ASP A 13 -12.69 22.87 9.45
C ASP A 13 -12.72 21.38 9.80
N VAL A 14 -13.16 21.06 11.01
CA VAL A 14 -13.52 19.70 11.42
C VAL A 14 -14.88 19.35 10.80
N PHE A 15 -14.87 18.73 9.61
CA PHE A 15 -16.08 18.42 8.86
C PHE A 15 -16.65 17.02 9.15
N MET A 16 -15.86 16.13 9.77
CA MET A 16 -16.29 14.82 10.23
C MET A 16 -15.68 14.50 11.60
N GLU A 17 -16.47 13.84 12.43
CA GLU A 17 -16.03 13.30 13.72
C GLU A 17 -16.70 11.97 14.00
N LYS A 18 -15.96 11.05 14.62
CA LYS A 18 -16.46 9.75 15.06
C LYS A 18 -15.93 9.46 16.46
N HIS A 19 -16.85 9.12 17.36
CA HIS A 19 -16.53 8.69 18.71
C HIS A 19 -16.91 7.21 18.88
N TRP A 20 -16.02 6.40 19.45
CA TRP A 20 -16.25 4.98 19.73
C TRP A 20 -16.36 4.66 21.22
N LYS A 21 -15.91 5.56 22.10
CA LYS A 21 -16.04 5.43 23.55
C LYS A 21 -16.83 6.59 24.13
N THR A 22 -16.16 7.52 24.79
CA THR A 22 -16.78 8.75 25.30
C THR A 22 -16.77 9.83 24.21
N VAL A 23 -17.79 10.67 24.22
CA VAL A 23 -17.83 11.84 23.34
C VAL A 23 -16.73 12.80 23.79
N VAL A 24 -15.83 13.14 22.87
CA VAL A 24 -14.76 14.12 23.10
C VAL A 24 -15.15 15.41 22.38
N GLY A 25 -15.15 16.53 23.10
CA GLY A 25 -15.48 17.84 22.52
C GLY A 25 -14.45 18.28 21.47
N LYS A 26 -14.92 18.98 20.43
CA LYS A 26 -14.08 19.50 19.34
C LYS A 26 -12.96 20.43 19.78
N SER A 27 -13.09 21.07 20.95
CA SER A 27 -12.05 21.93 21.53
C SER A 27 -10.73 21.20 21.77
N ILE A 28 -10.72 19.86 21.83
CA ILE A 28 -9.46 19.12 21.89
C ILE A 28 -8.59 19.35 20.65
N CYS A 29 -9.18 19.68 19.49
CA CYS A 29 -8.45 20.00 18.28
C CYS A 29 -7.71 21.35 18.35
N ASP A 30 -8.00 22.20 19.34
CA ASP A 30 -7.30 23.49 19.51
C ASP A 30 -5.79 23.27 19.75
N TYR A 31 -5.41 22.21 20.47
CA TYR A 31 -4.01 21.81 20.64
C TYR A 31 -3.37 21.39 19.31
N PHE A 32 -4.12 20.74 18.42
CA PHE A 32 -3.66 20.39 17.09
C PHE A 32 -3.47 21.64 16.23
N PHE A 33 -4.43 22.58 16.24
CA PHE A 33 -4.32 23.83 15.49
C PHE A 33 -3.17 24.71 16.00
N GLU A 34 -2.91 24.73 17.31
CA GLU A 34 -1.76 25.41 17.88
C GLU A 34 -0.45 24.81 17.35
N ALA A 35 -0.31 23.48 17.33
CA ALA A 35 0.86 22.81 16.76
C ALA A 35 1.01 23.09 15.26
N GLN A 36 -0.10 23.04 14.51
CA GLN A 36 -0.12 23.34 13.08
C GLN A 36 0.34 24.78 12.79
N SER A 37 -0.07 25.75 13.61
CA SER A 37 0.27 27.17 13.43
C SER A 37 1.78 27.46 13.55
N LYS A 38 2.52 26.58 14.22
CA LYS A 38 3.98 26.68 14.41
C LYS A 38 4.77 26.11 13.22
N CYS A 39 4.10 25.45 12.27
CA CYS A 39 4.73 24.73 11.18
C CYS A 39 4.63 25.52 9.86
N ALA A 40 5.68 25.49 9.03
CA ALA A 40 5.68 26.17 7.73
C ALA A 40 4.95 25.38 6.65
N ASN A 41 5.03 24.04 6.69
CA ASN A 41 4.29 23.14 5.81
C ASN A 41 3.37 22.21 6.61
N SER A 42 2.28 21.76 5.99
CA SER A 42 1.31 20.84 6.61
C SER A 42 1.92 19.48 7.00
N GLU A 43 2.98 19.05 6.33
CA GLU A 43 3.65 17.78 6.61
C GLU A 43 4.61 17.86 7.81
N ASP A 44 4.95 19.08 8.25
CA ASP A 44 5.88 19.31 9.36
C ASP A 44 5.18 19.24 10.73
N VAL A 45 3.85 19.11 10.76
CA VAL A 45 3.08 19.01 12.00
C VAL A 45 3.51 17.73 12.74
N PRO A 46 3.91 17.83 14.03
CA PRO A 46 4.31 16.66 14.80
C PRO A 46 3.21 15.59 14.79
N PRO A 47 3.53 14.32 14.46
CA PRO A 47 2.53 13.26 14.35
C PRO A 47 1.90 12.89 15.70
N VAL A 48 2.56 13.22 16.81
CA VAL A 48 2.07 12.99 18.18
C VAL A 48 2.12 14.31 18.94
N ILE A 49 0.97 14.71 19.49
CA ILE A 49 0.81 15.94 20.28
C ILE A 49 0.25 15.54 21.64
N ALA A 50 1.04 15.79 22.68
CA ALA A 50 0.61 15.57 24.06
C ALA A 50 -0.23 16.75 24.55
N THR A 51 -1.33 16.44 25.25
CA THR A 51 -2.21 17.42 25.91
C THR A 51 -2.34 17.02 27.39
N PRO A 52 -2.92 17.86 28.27
CA PRO A 52 -2.99 17.55 29.71
C PRO A 52 -3.67 16.21 30.08
N HIS A 53 -4.64 15.76 29.27
CA HIS A 53 -5.43 14.56 29.58
C HIS A 53 -5.59 13.59 28.40
N HIS A 54 -5.06 13.94 27.23
CA HIS A 54 -5.19 13.16 26.00
C HIS A 54 -3.90 13.18 25.18
N TYR A 55 -3.77 12.20 24.29
CA TYR A 55 -2.79 12.21 23.22
C TYR A 55 -3.52 12.35 21.88
N LEU A 56 -3.02 13.25 21.04
CA LEU A 56 -3.48 13.39 19.67
C LEU A 56 -2.44 12.77 18.75
N ILE A 57 -2.86 11.80 17.93
CA ILE A 57 -2.02 11.20 16.91
C ILE A 57 -2.62 11.55 15.56
N ASN A 58 -1.81 12.12 14.66
CA ASN A 58 -2.30 12.60 13.38
C ASN A 58 -1.45 12.16 12.19
N ILE A 59 -2.12 12.07 11.04
CA ILE A 59 -1.48 11.92 9.73
C ILE A 59 -2.05 12.97 8.77
N PHE A 60 -1.25 13.37 7.78
CA PHE A 60 -1.66 14.24 6.68
C PHE A 60 -1.66 13.47 5.35
N ARG A 61 -2.83 13.32 4.73
CA ARG A 61 -3.00 12.60 3.45
C ARG A 61 -4.08 13.29 2.62
N ASN A 62 -3.84 13.41 1.30
CA ASN A 62 -4.78 14.01 0.35
C ASN A 62 -5.32 15.39 0.77
N ASN A 63 -4.45 16.21 1.37
CA ASN A 63 -4.80 17.54 1.88
C ASN A 63 -5.84 17.54 3.02
N LEU A 64 -5.94 16.42 3.75
CA LEU A 64 -6.76 16.23 4.94
C LEU A 64 -5.89 15.78 6.11
N TYR A 65 -6.23 16.23 7.31
CA TYR A 65 -5.69 15.64 8.54
C TYR A 65 -6.67 14.65 9.13
N PHE A 66 -6.15 13.51 9.56
CA PHE A 66 -6.86 12.52 10.35
C PHE A 66 -6.26 12.56 11.74
N VAL A 67 -7.03 12.98 12.73
CA VAL A 67 -6.57 13.19 14.11
C VAL A 67 -7.30 12.21 15.04
N ALA A 68 -6.58 11.19 15.50
CA ALA A 68 -7.04 10.26 16.51
C ALA A 68 -6.78 10.81 17.93
N VAL A 69 -7.75 10.62 18.81
CA VAL A 69 -7.65 11.01 20.23
C VAL A 69 -7.57 9.76 21.11
N LEU A 70 -6.60 9.73 22.00
CA LEU A 70 -6.38 8.68 22.98
C LEU A 70 -6.36 9.28 24.39
N THR A 71 -6.73 8.50 25.41
CA THR A 71 -6.53 8.88 26.83
C THR A 71 -5.41 8.11 27.52
N ASN A 72 -4.97 7.01 26.90
CA ASN A 72 -3.96 6.11 27.46
C ASN A 72 -2.77 6.08 26.51
N GLU A 73 -1.59 5.89 27.09
CA GLU A 73 -0.36 5.72 26.32
C GLU A 73 -0.36 4.36 25.60
N ILE A 74 -0.16 4.42 24.28
CA ILE A 74 -0.18 3.27 23.38
C ILE A 74 0.87 3.54 22.31
N ALA A 75 1.51 2.48 21.80
CA ALA A 75 2.52 2.58 20.74
C ALA A 75 2.01 3.46 19.57
N PRO A 76 2.56 4.66 19.33
CA PRO A 76 1.98 5.60 18.37
C PRO A 76 1.92 5.06 16.95
N LEU A 77 2.93 4.27 16.57
CA LEU A 77 3.01 3.65 15.26
C LEU A 77 1.81 2.77 14.93
N PHE A 78 1.23 2.10 15.93
CA PHE A 78 0.01 1.30 15.76
C PHE A 78 -1.17 2.16 15.29
N VAL A 79 -1.33 3.35 15.89
CA VAL A 79 -2.41 4.27 15.52
C VAL A 79 -2.13 4.95 14.19
N ILE A 80 -0.88 5.33 13.93
CA ILE A 80 -0.47 5.91 12.64
C ILE A 80 -0.77 4.94 11.49
N GLU A 81 -0.40 3.66 11.64
CA GLU A 81 -0.69 2.62 10.65
C GLU A 81 -2.19 2.43 10.45
N PHE A 82 -2.96 2.39 11.54
CA PHE A 82 -4.42 2.28 11.45
C PHE A 82 -5.05 3.48 10.73
N LEU A 83 -4.57 4.71 10.97
CA LEU A 83 -5.03 5.89 10.26
C LEU A 83 -4.68 5.84 8.77
N HIS A 84 -3.48 5.37 8.39
CA HIS A 84 -3.13 5.14 6.99
C HIS A 84 -4.05 4.11 6.35
N ARG A 85 -4.35 3.01 7.06
CA ARG A 85 -5.29 2.00 6.58
C ARG A 85 -6.71 2.55 6.37
N ILE A 86 -7.19 3.46 7.21
CA ILE A 86 -8.47 4.16 6.97
C ILE A 86 -8.44 4.89 5.63
N VAL A 87 -7.37 5.63 5.34
CA VAL A 87 -7.23 6.37 4.08
C VAL A 87 -7.21 5.42 2.89
N GLU A 88 -6.45 4.32 2.96
CA GLU A 88 -6.38 3.30 1.91
C GLU A 88 -7.76 2.68 1.62
N ILE A 89 -8.53 2.35 2.67
CA ILE A 89 -9.90 1.84 2.52
C ILE A 89 -10.81 2.87 1.85
N PHE A 90 -10.71 4.15 2.21
CA PHE A 90 -11.51 5.19 1.58
C PHE A 90 -11.14 5.39 0.11
N GLU A 91 -9.86 5.37 -0.23
CA GLU A 91 -9.41 5.45 -1.63
C GLU A 91 -9.91 4.27 -2.45
N ASP A 92 -9.88 3.06 -1.91
CA ASP A 92 -10.37 1.87 -2.61
C ASP A 92 -11.91 1.84 -2.75
N TYR A 93 -12.66 2.38 -1.78
CA TYR A 93 -14.13 2.49 -1.86
C TYR A 93 -14.62 3.62 -2.77
N PHE A 94 -13.92 4.76 -2.76
CA PHE A 94 -14.39 6.00 -3.37
C PHE A 94 -13.52 6.47 -4.53
N THR A 95 -12.50 5.70 -4.92
CA THR A 95 -11.44 6.04 -5.91
C THR A 95 -10.48 7.13 -5.46
N GLU A 96 -10.91 8.04 -4.59
CA GLU A 96 -10.11 9.10 -4.00
C GLU A 96 -10.59 9.39 -2.57
N CYS A 97 -9.66 9.81 -1.70
CA CYS A 97 -10.00 10.24 -0.35
C CYS A 97 -9.94 11.78 -0.27
N THR A 98 -10.97 12.45 -0.80
CA THR A 98 -11.13 13.91 -0.77
C THR A 98 -12.29 14.35 0.13
N GLU A 99 -12.31 15.61 0.58
CA GLU A 99 -13.42 16.16 1.37
C GLU A 99 -14.78 15.94 0.68
N THR A 100 -14.84 16.15 -0.63
CA THR A 100 -16.05 15.97 -1.44
C THR A 100 -16.48 14.51 -1.46
N ALA A 101 -15.57 13.58 -1.76
CA ALA A 101 -15.87 12.16 -1.83
C ALA A 101 -16.38 11.60 -0.49
N LEU A 102 -15.78 12.02 0.62
CA LEU A 102 -16.21 11.63 1.97
C LEU A 102 -17.58 12.23 2.33
N LYS A 103 -17.84 13.50 2.00
CA LYS A 103 -19.15 14.15 2.24
C LYS A 103 -20.28 13.58 1.41
N ASP A 104 -19.99 13.16 0.17
CA ASP A 104 -20.97 12.54 -0.72
C ASP A 104 -21.33 11.11 -0.28
N ASN A 105 -20.41 10.42 0.40
CA ASN A 105 -20.57 9.05 0.87
C ASN A 105 -20.61 8.92 2.41
N TYR A 106 -21.06 9.96 3.11
CA TYR A 106 -21.02 10.09 4.57
C TYR A 106 -21.49 8.81 5.30
N VAL A 107 -22.61 8.23 4.87
CA VAL A 107 -23.18 7.01 5.47
C VAL A 107 -22.19 5.84 5.42
N ILE A 108 -21.62 5.56 4.25
CA ILE A 108 -20.66 4.46 4.04
C ILE A 108 -19.39 4.71 4.85
N VAL A 109 -18.92 5.97 4.93
CA VAL A 109 -17.76 6.33 5.75
C VAL A 109 -17.97 5.94 7.21
N TYR A 110 -19.13 6.26 7.80
CA TYR A 110 -19.43 5.87 9.19
C TYR A 110 -19.60 4.37 9.36
N GLU A 111 -20.23 3.68 8.41
CA GLU A 111 -20.34 2.21 8.42
C GLU A 111 -18.95 1.56 8.42
N LEU A 112 -18.04 2.05 7.57
CA LEU A 112 -16.66 1.56 7.51
C LEU A 112 -15.92 1.81 8.82
N LEU A 113 -15.99 3.02 9.37
CA LEU A 113 -15.34 3.36 10.64
C LEU A 113 -15.88 2.53 11.84
N ASP A 114 -17.17 2.18 11.84
CA ASP A 114 -17.78 1.30 12.86
C ASP A 114 -17.38 -0.18 12.70
N GLU A 115 -17.10 -0.62 11.46
CA GLU A 115 -16.66 -1.98 11.19
C GLU A 115 -15.15 -2.15 11.44
N MET A 116 -14.36 -1.16 11.04
CA MET A 116 -12.90 -1.16 11.17
C MET A 116 -12.44 -1.07 12.62
N LEU A 117 -13.18 -0.38 13.49
CA LEU A 117 -12.82 -0.15 14.89
C LEU A 117 -13.98 -0.49 15.83
N ASP A 118 -13.74 -1.36 16.80
CA ASP A 118 -14.69 -1.67 17.88
C ASP A 118 -14.17 -1.16 19.23
N SER A 119 -14.95 -0.33 19.91
CA SER A 119 -14.63 0.15 21.28
C SER A 119 -13.22 0.73 21.42
N GLY A 120 -12.68 1.26 20.32
CA GLY A 120 -11.36 1.84 20.23
C GLY A 120 -10.23 0.89 19.82
N LEU A 121 -10.53 -0.34 19.41
CA LEU A 121 -9.58 -1.35 18.94
C LEU A 121 -9.84 -1.68 17.46
N PRO A 122 -8.82 -1.65 16.58
CA PRO A 122 -8.95 -2.13 15.21
C PRO A 122 -9.39 -3.60 15.16
N LEU A 123 -10.36 -3.91 14.29
CA LEU A 123 -10.94 -5.25 14.13
C LEU A 123 -10.82 -5.74 12.68
N ALA A 124 -11.61 -5.17 11.76
CA ALA A 124 -11.66 -5.59 10.36
C ALA A 124 -11.06 -4.50 9.45
N THR A 125 -9.79 -4.67 9.06
CA THR A 125 -9.05 -3.69 8.25
C THR A 125 -8.73 -4.18 6.84
N GLU A 126 -9.28 -5.34 6.46
CA GLU A 126 -9.10 -5.95 5.14
C GLU A 126 -10.21 -5.53 4.19
N THR A 127 -9.83 -4.90 3.08
CA THR A 127 -10.73 -4.38 2.05
C THR A 127 -11.75 -5.40 1.56
N ASN A 128 -11.30 -6.62 1.28
CA ASN A 128 -12.16 -7.66 0.72
C ASN A 128 -13.26 -8.11 1.69
N ILE A 129 -12.97 -8.13 3.00
CA ILE A 129 -13.97 -8.39 4.05
C ILE A 129 -14.93 -7.21 4.14
N LEU A 130 -14.39 -5.99 4.19
CA LEU A 130 -15.21 -4.78 4.31
C LEU A 130 -16.19 -4.68 3.13
N LYS A 131 -15.76 -4.96 1.89
CA LYS A 131 -16.62 -4.90 0.69
C LYS A 131 -17.77 -5.89 0.69
N GLU A 132 -17.62 -6.99 1.42
CA GLU A 132 -18.67 -7.98 1.62
C GLU A 132 -19.68 -7.51 2.67
N LEU A 133 -19.20 -6.93 3.76
CA LEU A 133 -20.03 -6.39 4.83
C LEU A 133 -20.76 -5.12 4.43
N ILE A 134 -20.04 -4.21 3.77
CA ILE A 134 -20.46 -2.86 3.39
C ILE A 134 -20.18 -2.72 1.89
N LYS A 135 -21.23 -2.78 1.09
CA LYS A 135 -21.09 -2.78 -0.38
C LYS A 135 -20.62 -1.41 -0.89
N PRO A 136 -19.61 -1.34 -1.76
CA PRO A 136 -19.17 -0.09 -2.37
C PRO A 136 -20.29 0.63 -3.15
N PRO A 137 -20.21 1.97 -3.27
CA PRO A 137 -21.17 2.76 -4.02
C PRO A 137 -20.98 2.57 -5.55
N ASN A 138 -21.68 1.61 -6.17
CA ASN A 138 -21.65 1.44 -7.63
C ASN A 138 -22.75 2.26 -8.35
N ILE A 139 -22.41 2.82 -9.52
CA ILE A 139 -23.29 3.64 -10.39
C ILE A 139 -24.60 2.90 -10.75
N PHE A 140 -24.54 1.58 -10.99
CA PHE A 140 -25.71 0.74 -11.31
C PHE A 140 -26.73 0.62 -10.16
N ARG A 141 -26.34 0.97 -8.93
CA ARG A 141 -27.22 0.86 -7.76
C ARG A 141 -28.24 2.00 -7.64
N LYS A 142 -27.94 3.20 -8.17
CA LYS A 142 -28.94 4.27 -8.23
C LYS A 142 -30.21 3.82 -8.96
N VAL A 143 -30.07 2.90 -9.91
CA VAL A 143 -31.18 2.31 -10.68
C VAL A 143 -31.79 1.11 -9.95
N ALA A 144 -31.00 0.26 -9.30
CA ALA A 144 -31.52 -0.89 -8.55
C ALA A 144 -32.34 -0.50 -7.30
N ASN A 145 -31.90 0.52 -6.55
CA ASN A 145 -32.62 1.00 -5.36
C ASN A 145 -34.00 1.59 -5.71
N LEU A 146 -34.21 2.03 -6.96
CA LEU A 146 -35.52 2.48 -7.45
C LEU A 146 -36.50 1.32 -7.73
N VAL A 147 -35.97 0.10 -7.93
CA VAL A 147 -36.76 -1.05 -8.41
C VAL A 147 -37.00 -2.08 -7.31
N THR A 148 -36.09 -2.22 -6.33
CA THR A 148 -36.18 -3.28 -5.30
C THR A 148 -36.57 -2.79 -3.91
N GLY A 149 -36.59 -1.47 -3.64
CA GLY A 149 -36.96 -0.92 -2.33
C GLY A 149 -35.95 -1.18 -1.19
N ASP A 150 -34.89 -1.94 -1.44
CA ASP A 150 -33.85 -2.26 -0.45
C ASP A 150 -32.83 -1.12 -0.28
N ASN A 151 -33.05 -0.30 0.74
CA ASN A 151 -32.23 0.88 1.05
C ASN A 151 -30.97 0.60 1.91
N THR A 152 -30.60 -0.67 2.17
CA THR A 152 -29.48 -0.98 3.09
C THR A 152 -28.16 -1.28 2.36
N ASN A 153 -27.07 -0.61 2.77
CA ASN A 153 -25.73 -0.82 2.20
C ASN A 153 -25.02 -2.06 2.76
N ILE A 154 -25.57 -2.64 3.82
CA ILE A 154 -24.94 -3.69 4.60
C ILE A 154 -25.50 -5.06 4.18
N SER A 155 -24.62 -6.05 4.03
CA SER A 155 -25.00 -7.41 3.67
C SER A 155 -25.75 -8.13 4.79
N ASN A 156 -26.72 -8.97 4.42
CA ASN A 156 -27.43 -9.87 5.34
C ASN A 156 -26.70 -11.22 5.52
N VAL A 157 -25.68 -11.50 4.71
CA VAL A 157 -24.89 -12.73 4.77
C VAL A 157 -23.55 -12.43 5.43
N LEU A 158 -23.22 -13.23 6.44
CA LEU A 158 -21.95 -13.21 7.15
C LEU A 158 -20.80 -13.64 6.24
N PRO A 159 -19.67 -12.91 6.21
CA PRO A 159 -18.49 -13.35 5.47
C PRO A 159 -17.93 -14.61 6.11
N SER A 160 -17.99 -15.71 5.38
CA SER A 160 -17.38 -16.99 5.78
C SER A 160 -15.87 -16.88 6.05
N SER A 161 -15.22 -15.82 5.55
CA SER A 161 -13.80 -15.51 5.75
C SER A 161 -13.48 -14.92 7.13
N GLN A 162 -14.44 -14.36 7.89
CA GLN A 162 -14.15 -13.77 9.22
C GLN A 162 -13.66 -14.81 10.26
N LEU A 163 -13.99 -16.08 10.06
CA LEU A 163 -13.54 -17.22 10.88
C LEU A 163 -12.38 -18.00 10.25
N SER A 164 -11.93 -17.59 9.06
CA SER A 164 -10.86 -18.26 8.34
C SER A 164 -9.51 -17.69 8.72
N ASN A 165 -8.47 -18.51 8.68
CA ASN A 165 -7.09 -18.04 8.80
C ASN A 165 -6.59 -17.29 7.53
N ILE A 166 -7.49 -16.98 6.59
CA ILE A 166 -7.21 -16.31 5.31
C ILE A 166 -8.19 -15.14 5.14
N PRO A 167 -8.14 -14.13 6.03
CA PRO A 167 -9.12 -13.04 6.04
C PRO A 167 -9.09 -12.18 4.76
N TRP A 168 -7.94 -12.09 4.08
CA TRP A 168 -7.76 -11.23 2.91
C TRP A 168 -8.35 -11.78 1.61
N ARG A 169 -8.83 -13.04 1.56
CA ARG A 169 -9.39 -13.66 0.35
C ARG A 169 -10.76 -14.29 0.62
N ARG A 170 -11.72 -14.00 -0.27
CA ARG A 170 -13.08 -14.55 -0.18
C ARG A 170 -13.17 -15.96 -0.77
N MET A 171 -14.05 -16.79 -0.21
CA MET A 171 -14.40 -18.08 -0.79
C MET A 171 -15.28 -17.91 -2.04
N GLY A 172 -15.15 -18.81 -3.01
CA GLY A 172 -16.03 -18.86 -4.17
C GLY A 172 -15.83 -17.75 -5.21
N VAL A 173 -14.71 -17.02 -5.18
CA VAL A 173 -14.33 -16.06 -6.22
C VAL A 173 -14.29 -16.76 -7.58
N LYS A 174 -14.88 -16.16 -8.62
CA LYS A 174 -14.92 -16.71 -9.99
C LYS A 174 -14.55 -15.66 -11.02
N TYR A 175 -13.70 -16.06 -11.96
CA TYR A 175 -13.35 -15.28 -13.14
C TYR A 175 -13.50 -16.11 -14.41
N THR A 176 -13.92 -15.46 -15.49
CA THR A 176 -13.93 -16.05 -16.83
C THR A 176 -12.50 -16.29 -17.32
N ASN A 177 -11.64 -15.28 -17.15
CA ASN A 177 -10.22 -15.33 -17.47
C ASN A 177 -9.42 -15.28 -16.18
N ASN A 178 -8.62 -16.33 -15.94
CA ASN A 178 -7.79 -16.43 -14.74
C ASN A 178 -6.39 -15.91 -15.05
N GLU A 179 -6.03 -14.79 -14.43
CA GLU A 179 -4.79 -14.07 -14.70
C GLU A 179 -4.16 -13.53 -13.41
N SER A 180 -2.83 -13.54 -13.33
CA SER A 180 -2.06 -12.94 -12.25
C SER A 180 -0.88 -12.17 -12.82
N TYR A 181 -0.79 -10.89 -12.49
CA TYR A 181 0.32 -10.01 -12.87
C TYR A 181 1.13 -9.62 -11.63
N PHE A 182 2.46 -9.60 -11.80
CA PHE A 182 3.42 -9.21 -10.78
C PHE A 182 4.31 -8.11 -11.36
N ASP A 183 4.10 -6.88 -10.92
CA ASP A 183 4.91 -5.75 -11.33
C ASP A 183 5.97 -5.54 -10.24
N LEU A 184 7.24 -5.83 -10.56
CA LEU A 184 8.38 -5.54 -9.71
C LEU A 184 8.91 -4.15 -10.05
N ILE A 185 8.74 -3.22 -9.12
CA ILE A 185 9.13 -1.82 -9.27
C ILE A 185 10.31 -1.52 -8.33
N GLU A 186 11.32 -0.85 -8.86
CA GLU A 186 12.48 -0.38 -8.12
C GLU A 186 12.59 1.13 -8.24
N GLU A 187 12.67 1.80 -7.09
CA GLU A 187 12.90 3.23 -6.97
C GLU A 187 14.33 3.45 -6.49
N ILE A 188 15.14 4.13 -7.32
CA ILE A 188 16.54 4.40 -7.04
C ILE A 188 16.67 5.73 -6.32
N ASP A 189 17.48 5.75 -5.28
CA ASP A 189 18.03 6.95 -4.64
C ASP A 189 19.55 6.91 -4.77
N ALA A 190 20.14 7.82 -5.56
CA ALA A 190 21.56 7.76 -5.88
C ALA A 190 22.21 9.13 -5.92
N ILE A 191 23.41 9.20 -5.35
CA ILE A 191 24.30 10.35 -5.43
C ILE A 191 25.50 9.97 -6.28
N ILE A 192 25.75 10.76 -7.32
CA ILE A 192 26.86 10.58 -8.25
C ILE A 192 27.79 11.79 -8.12
N ASP A 193 29.09 11.54 -8.01
CA ASP A 193 30.08 12.62 -7.96
C ASP A 193 30.29 13.27 -9.33
N ARG A 194 31.07 14.36 -9.35
CA ARG A 194 31.44 15.10 -10.58
C ARG A 194 32.22 14.27 -11.61
N ASN A 195 32.81 13.15 -11.21
CA ASN A 195 33.58 12.26 -12.09
C ASN A 195 32.71 11.13 -12.67
N GLY A 196 31.44 11.03 -12.23
CA GLY A 196 30.51 9.98 -12.63
C GLY A 196 30.62 8.70 -11.80
N ALA A 197 31.31 8.75 -10.65
CA ALA A 197 31.38 7.65 -9.69
C ALA A 197 30.16 7.69 -8.76
N THR A 198 29.59 6.53 -8.49
CA THR A 198 28.49 6.38 -7.53
C THR A 198 29.04 6.56 -6.11
N VAL A 199 28.54 7.56 -5.38
CA VAL A 199 28.87 7.80 -3.97
C VAL A 199 27.96 6.98 -3.07
N MET A 200 26.67 6.98 -3.40
CA MET A 200 25.61 6.26 -2.69
C MET A 200 24.59 5.79 -3.72
N CYS A 201 24.06 4.59 -3.55
CA CYS A 201 22.95 4.09 -4.35
C CYS A 201 22.15 3.11 -3.53
N GLU A 202 20.91 3.45 -3.25
CA GLU A 202 19.96 2.61 -2.55
C GLU A 202 18.77 2.34 -3.48
N ILE A 203 18.21 1.14 -3.35
CA ILE A 203 17.01 0.76 -4.09
C ILE A 203 15.91 0.44 -3.08
N GLN A 204 14.80 1.15 -3.21
CA GLN A 204 13.55 0.75 -2.59
C GLN A 204 12.73 -0.01 -3.63
N GLY A 205 12.52 -1.29 -3.40
CA GLY A 205 11.76 -2.13 -4.30
C GLY A 205 10.45 -2.62 -3.71
N TYR A 206 9.50 -2.93 -4.58
CA TYR A 206 8.24 -3.57 -4.21
C TYR A 206 7.66 -4.38 -5.36
N ILE A 207 6.80 -5.35 -5.02
CA ILE A 207 6.04 -6.12 -6.00
C ILE A 207 4.56 -5.86 -5.78
N ASP A 208 3.98 -5.11 -6.71
CA ASP A 208 2.54 -4.89 -6.76
C ASP A 208 1.91 -5.94 -7.68
N CYS A 209 0.83 -6.55 -7.19
CA CYS A 209 0.18 -7.68 -7.83
C CYS A 209 -1.23 -7.28 -8.29
N CYS A 210 -1.65 -7.79 -9.44
CA CYS A 210 -3.06 -7.81 -9.84
C CYS A 210 -3.48 -9.26 -10.06
N VAL A 211 -4.25 -9.81 -9.12
CA VAL A 211 -4.62 -11.23 -9.11
C VAL A 211 -6.12 -11.37 -9.35
N LYS A 212 -6.49 -12.00 -10.46
CA LYS A 212 -7.86 -12.35 -10.82
C LYS A 212 -7.93 -13.85 -11.05
N LEU A 213 -8.00 -14.59 -9.95
CA LEU A 213 -7.96 -16.05 -9.95
C LEU A 213 -9.23 -16.59 -9.29
N THR A 214 -9.77 -17.67 -9.84
CA THR A 214 -10.94 -18.38 -9.32
C THR A 214 -10.54 -19.25 -8.13
N GLY A 215 -11.42 -19.36 -7.13
CA GLY A 215 -11.25 -20.25 -5.98
C GLY A 215 -10.22 -19.77 -4.96
N MET A 216 -9.45 -20.69 -4.40
CA MET A 216 -8.45 -20.46 -3.35
C MET A 216 -7.05 -20.90 -3.83
N PRO A 217 -6.47 -20.20 -4.83
CA PRO A 217 -5.17 -20.53 -5.39
C PRO A 217 -4.07 -20.36 -4.33
N ASP A 218 -3.21 -21.36 -4.18
CA ASP A 218 -1.99 -21.26 -3.39
C ASP A 218 -0.82 -21.01 -4.34
N LEU A 219 -0.24 -19.81 -4.30
CA LEU A 219 0.83 -19.39 -5.18
C LEU A 219 2.19 -19.55 -4.50
N THR A 220 3.18 -19.94 -5.30
CA THR A 220 4.59 -19.83 -4.92
C THR A 220 5.35 -18.98 -5.93
N LEU A 221 6.13 -18.01 -5.43
CA LEU A 221 6.98 -17.13 -6.24
C LEU A 221 8.41 -17.26 -5.73
N SER A 222 9.31 -17.64 -6.64
CA SER A 222 10.75 -17.79 -6.38
C SER A 222 11.56 -16.77 -7.16
N PHE A 223 12.70 -16.37 -6.60
CA PHE A 223 13.65 -15.45 -7.24
C PHE A 223 14.92 -16.21 -7.62
N ILE A 224 15.62 -15.73 -8.65
CA ILE A 224 16.93 -16.28 -9.02
C ILE A 224 17.96 -15.99 -7.91
N ASN A 225 17.97 -14.76 -7.39
CA ASN A 225 18.91 -14.30 -6.37
C ASN A 225 18.17 -13.64 -5.19
N PRO A 226 17.44 -14.41 -4.36
CA PRO A 226 16.64 -13.85 -3.26
C PRO A 226 17.50 -13.24 -2.14
N ARG A 227 18.82 -13.51 -2.12
CA ARG A 227 19.76 -12.98 -1.13
C ARG A 227 20.05 -11.48 -1.28
N LEU A 228 19.66 -10.89 -2.41
CA LEU A 228 19.79 -9.45 -2.64
C LEU A 228 18.71 -8.64 -1.94
N LEU A 229 17.65 -9.31 -1.44
CA LEU A 229 16.53 -8.68 -0.76
C LEU A 229 16.88 -8.47 0.72
N ASP A 230 17.08 -7.21 1.10
CA ASP A 230 17.27 -6.79 2.49
C ASP A 230 15.99 -6.09 3.01
N ASP A 231 15.86 -5.98 4.34
CA ASP A 231 14.75 -5.30 5.06
C ASP A 231 13.36 -5.54 4.47
N VAL A 232 13.05 -6.82 4.28
CA VAL A 232 11.84 -7.24 3.59
C VAL A 232 10.61 -7.09 4.47
N SER A 233 9.58 -6.45 3.93
CA SER A 233 8.24 -6.39 4.50
C SER A 233 7.24 -7.14 3.62
N PHE A 234 6.34 -7.90 4.22
CA PHE A 234 5.41 -8.76 3.50
C PHE A 234 3.97 -8.34 3.70
N HIS A 235 3.14 -8.60 2.69
CA HIS A 235 1.71 -8.71 2.92
C HIS A 235 1.43 -9.84 3.92
N PRO A 236 0.41 -9.71 4.80
CA PRO A 236 -0.02 -10.78 5.71
C PRO A 236 -0.33 -12.13 5.04
N CYS A 237 -0.47 -12.17 3.71
CA CYS A 237 -0.78 -13.39 2.97
C CYS A 237 0.44 -14.31 2.81
N VAL A 238 1.65 -13.79 3.03
CA VAL A 238 2.90 -14.53 2.87
C VAL A 238 3.20 -15.36 4.11
N ARG A 239 3.48 -16.65 3.91
CA ARG A 239 3.88 -17.58 4.96
C ARG A 239 5.34 -17.36 5.34
N LEU A 240 5.58 -16.57 6.39
CA LEU A 240 6.92 -16.18 6.86
C LEU A 240 7.88 -17.37 7.06
N LYS A 241 7.42 -18.45 7.71
CA LYS A 241 8.25 -19.65 7.96
C LYS A 241 8.88 -20.22 6.69
N LYS A 242 8.14 -20.21 5.57
CA LYS A 242 8.63 -20.74 4.28
C LYS A 242 9.62 -19.77 3.62
N TRP A 243 9.40 -18.46 3.76
CA TRP A 243 10.39 -17.46 3.34
C TRP A 243 11.70 -17.61 4.13
N GLU A 244 11.61 -17.83 5.45
CA GLU A 244 12.76 -17.98 6.33
C GLU A 244 13.60 -19.22 6.00
N SER A 245 12.96 -20.35 5.70
CA SER A 245 13.64 -21.62 5.40
C SER A 245 14.11 -21.75 3.94
N GLU A 246 13.30 -21.33 2.98
CA GLU A 246 13.50 -21.62 1.55
C GLU A 246 13.76 -20.37 0.70
N ARG A 247 13.53 -19.17 1.25
CA ARG A 247 13.54 -17.90 0.49
C ARG A 247 12.57 -17.92 -0.70
N VAL A 248 11.42 -18.57 -0.52
CA VAL A 248 10.32 -18.65 -1.49
C VAL A 248 9.09 -17.98 -0.88
N LEU A 249 8.44 -17.09 -1.63
CA LEU A 249 7.14 -16.54 -1.23
C LEU A 249 6.07 -17.59 -1.47
N SER A 250 5.34 -17.98 -0.42
CA SER A 250 4.14 -18.82 -0.54
C SER A 250 2.97 -18.14 0.12
N PHE A 251 1.87 -18.03 -0.61
CA PHE A 251 0.74 -17.22 -0.21
C PHE A 251 -0.54 -17.61 -0.96
N ILE A 252 -1.67 -17.42 -0.29
CA ILE A 252 -2.98 -17.36 -0.96
C ILE A 252 -3.26 -15.87 -1.18
N PRO A 253 -3.27 -15.36 -2.42
CA PRO A 253 -3.32 -13.92 -2.67
C PRO A 253 -4.69 -13.30 -2.34
N PRO A 254 -4.74 -12.06 -1.84
CA PRO A 254 -5.92 -11.22 -1.94
C PRO A 254 -6.45 -11.17 -3.38
N ASP A 255 -7.74 -10.91 -3.51
CA ASP A 255 -8.37 -10.70 -4.82
C ASP A 255 -8.14 -9.26 -5.30
N GLY A 256 -7.79 -9.08 -6.57
CA GLY A 256 -7.53 -7.76 -7.16
C GLY A 256 -6.11 -7.25 -6.95
N ASN A 257 -5.99 -5.94 -6.70
CA ASN A 257 -4.70 -5.25 -6.58
C ASN A 257 -4.21 -5.25 -5.13
N PHE A 258 -2.95 -5.61 -4.89
CA PHE A 258 -2.32 -5.49 -3.57
C PHE A 258 -0.80 -5.49 -3.69
N ARG A 259 -0.10 -4.94 -2.69
CA ARG A 259 1.35 -5.05 -2.57
C ARG A 259 1.71 -6.36 -1.87
N LEU A 260 2.46 -7.24 -2.54
CA LEU A 260 2.86 -8.54 -1.99
C LEU A 260 4.05 -8.43 -1.03
N ILE A 261 5.03 -7.62 -1.40
CA ILE A 261 6.31 -7.49 -0.72
C ILE A 261 6.91 -6.12 -1.05
N SER A 262 7.57 -5.51 -0.07
CA SER A 262 8.52 -4.42 -0.27
C SER A 262 9.86 -4.81 0.31
N TYR A 263 10.93 -4.29 -0.26
CA TYR A 263 12.30 -4.64 0.11
C TYR A 263 13.21 -3.44 -0.09
N HIS A 264 14.35 -3.48 0.58
CA HIS A 264 15.43 -2.55 0.42
C HIS A 264 16.65 -3.27 -0.13
N ILE A 265 17.51 -2.55 -0.83
CA ILE A 265 18.83 -3.02 -1.24
C ILE A 265 19.83 -1.92 -0.93
N GLY A 266 20.70 -2.20 0.03
CA GLY A 266 21.65 -1.22 0.54
C GLY A 266 22.82 -0.95 -0.42
N SER A 267 23.52 0.17 -0.16
CA SER A 267 24.66 0.66 -0.96
C SER A 267 25.88 -0.27 -0.99
N GLN A 268 25.90 -1.37 -0.22
CA GLN A 268 26.99 -2.36 -0.23
C GLN A 268 27.02 -3.18 -1.53
N ASN A 269 25.91 -3.22 -2.26
CA ASN A 269 25.84 -3.88 -3.55
C ASN A 269 26.37 -2.93 -4.63
N SER A 270 27.26 -3.41 -5.50
CA SER A 270 27.79 -2.63 -6.62
C SER A 270 26.71 -2.41 -7.69
N ILE A 271 25.88 -1.39 -7.49
CA ILE A 271 24.76 -1.07 -8.38
C ILE A 271 25.25 -0.16 -9.51
N SER A 272 24.97 -0.58 -10.74
CA SER A 272 25.23 0.21 -11.93
C SER A 272 24.11 1.20 -12.21
N ILE A 273 24.40 2.49 -12.11
CA ILE A 273 23.43 3.52 -12.49
C ILE A 273 23.19 3.47 -14.01
N PRO A 274 21.93 3.38 -14.47
CA PRO A 274 21.60 3.12 -15.87
C PRO A 274 21.70 4.37 -16.77
N VAL A 275 22.14 5.50 -16.22
CA VAL A 275 22.24 6.78 -16.90
C VAL A 275 23.63 7.37 -16.69
N TYR A 276 24.16 7.97 -17.73
CA TYR A 276 25.42 8.72 -17.72
C TYR A 276 25.13 10.19 -17.96
N VAL A 277 25.78 11.05 -17.16
CA VAL A 277 25.69 12.50 -17.26
C VAL A 277 27.09 13.08 -17.31
N LYS A 278 27.42 13.76 -18.40
CA LYS A 278 28.67 14.53 -18.56
C LYS A 278 28.37 16.00 -18.51
N HIS A 279 28.94 16.72 -17.57
CA HIS A 279 28.73 18.16 -17.41
C HIS A 279 30.04 18.95 -17.61
N ASN A 280 29.93 20.17 -18.11
CA ASN A 280 30.97 21.20 -18.11
C ASN A 280 30.27 22.54 -17.93
N ILE A 281 30.14 22.96 -16.66
CA ILE A 281 29.49 24.20 -16.24
C ILE A 281 30.59 25.09 -15.70
N GLN A 282 30.71 26.29 -16.27
CA GLN A 282 31.75 27.27 -15.93
C GLN A 282 31.12 28.64 -15.73
N PHE A 283 31.53 29.33 -14.68
CA PHE A 283 31.16 30.72 -14.43
C PHE A 283 32.42 31.58 -14.57
N ARG A 284 32.26 32.78 -15.16
CA ARG A 284 33.35 33.73 -15.40
C ARG A 284 32.93 35.11 -14.94
N GLU A 285 33.86 35.83 -14.32
CA GLU A 285 33.66 37.22 -13.92
C GLU A 285 33.40 38.11 -15.14
N GLY A 286 32.44 39.02 -15.03
CA GLY A 286 32.15 40.04 -16.05
C GLY A 286 31.62 39.54 -17.41
N SER A 287 31.62 38.23 -17.69
CA SER A 287 31.32 37.64 -19.01
C SER A 287 30.24 36.55 -19.00
N GLY A 288 29.66 36.25 -17.84
CA GLY A 288 28.60 35.25 -17.68
C GLY A 288 29.16 33.85 -17.42
N GLY A 289 28.56 32.82 -18.03
CA GLY A 289 28.99 31.44 -17.87
C GLY A 289 28.71 30.60 -19.11
N ARG A 290 29.30 29.40 -19.15
CA ARG A 290 29.06 28.38 -20.19
C ARG A 290 28.41 27.17 -19.54
N PHE A 291 27.36 26.67 -20.16
CA PHE A 291 26.66 25.46 -19.72
C PHE A 291 26.74 24.42 -20.83
N GLU A 292 27.35 23.27 -20.53
CA GLU A 292 27.30 22.11 -21.40
C GLU A 292 26.95 20.86 -20.61
N LEU A 293 25.97 20.11 -21.12
CA LEU A 293 25.51 18.87 -20.52
C LEU A 293 25.28 17.86 -21.63
N THR A 294 25.65 16.60 -21.39
CA THR A 294 25.39 15.48 -22.29
C THR A 294 24.87 14.32 -21.47
N VAL A 295 23.77 13.71 -21.91
CA VAL A 295 23.16 12.58 -21.21
C VAL A 295 23.03 11.40 -22.15
N GLY A 296 23.30 10.21 -21.63
CA GLY A 296 23.22 8.98 -22.39
C GLY A 296 22.89 7.78 -21.52
N PRO A 297 22.52 6.66 -22.14
CA PRO A 297 22.34 5.40 -21.44
C PRO A 297 23.69 4.84 -20.99
N LYS A 298 23.71 4.18 -19.82
CA LYS A 298 24.87 3.45 -19.30
C LYS A 298 24.37 2.09 -18.83
N GLN A 299 24.94 0.98 -19.32
CA GLN A 299 24.61 -0.37 -18.82
C GLN A 299 23.10 -0.71 -18.78
N THR A 300 22.32 -0.20 -19.73
CA THR A 300 20.87 -0.41 -19.84
C THR A 300 20.49 -1.76 -20.47
N MET A 301 21.47 -2.62 -20.80
CA MET A 301 21.26 -3.89 -21.51
C MET A 301 20.43 -3.75 -22.79
N GLY A 302 20.63 -2.63 -23.52
CA GLY A 302 19.92 -2.32 -24.76
C GLY A 302 18.50 -1.78 -24.57
N LYS A 303 18.02 -1.62 -23.33
CA LYS A 303 16.71 -1.03 -23.03
C LYS A 303 16.74 0.49 -23.19
N THR A 304 15.62 1.07 -23.62
CA THR A 304 15.46 2.52 -23.83
C THR A 304 15.18 3.20 -22.50
N LEU A 305 15.87 4.30 -22.22
CA LEU A 305 15.51 5.20 -21.13
C LEU A 305 14.32 6.05 -21.58
N GLU A 306 13.26 6.07 -20.79
CA GLU A 306 12.04 6.84 -21.07
C GLU A 306 11.82 7.92 -20.02
N ALA A 307 10.98 8.91 -20.35
CA ALA A 307 10.64 10.03 -19.47
C ALA A 307 11.87 10.71 -18.84
N VAL A 308 12.95 10.85 -19.62
CA VAL A 308 14.22 11.41 -19.14
C VAL A 308 14.09 12.92 -19.02
N VAL A 309 14.23 13.43 -17.80
CA VAL A 309 14.18 14.86 -17.49
C VAL A 309 15.34 15.21 -16.57
N ILE A 310 16.04 16.29 -16.89
CA ILE A 310 17.04 16.89 -16.00
C ILE A 310 16.47 18.15 -15.40
N GLU A 311 16.63 18.28 -14.10
CA GLU A 311 16.34 19.47 -13.35
C GLU A 311 17.62 20.00 -12.70
N CYS A 312 17.81 21.30 -12.77
CA CYS A 312 19.02 21.96 -12.27
C CYS A 312 18.62 23.26 -11.58
N THR A 313 18.82 23.34 -10.27
CA THR A 313 18.60 24.57 -9.50
C THR A 313 19.82 25.46 -9.63
N MET A 314 19.67 26.55 -10.37
CA MET A 314 20.74 27.50 -10.65
C MET A 314 21.05 28.39 -9.43
N PRO A 315 22.30 28.85 -9.27
CA PRO A 315 22.65 29.84 -8.26
C PRO A 315 21.82 31.13 -8.38
N LYS A 316 21.58 31.80 -7.25
CA LYS A 316 20.77 33.05 -7.22
C LYS A 316 21.34 34.17 -8.11
N SER A 317 22.65 34.18 -8.34
CA SER A 317 23.33 35.13 -9.22
C SER A 317 23.06 34.91 -10.72
N VAL A 318 22.45 33.79 -11.11
CA VAL A 318 22.05 33.54 -12.51
C VAL A 318 20.77 34.32 -12.83
N LEU A 319 20.85 35.24 -13.78
CA LEU A 319 19.70 35.98 -14.30
C LEU A 319 18.93 35.19 -15.35
N ASN A 320 19.65 34.62 -16.32
CA ASN A 320 19.05 33.92 -17.45
C ASN A 320 19.97 32.84 -18.00
N CYS A 321 19.39 31.87 -18.73
CA CYS A 321 20.12 30.82 -19.44
C CYS A 321 19.65 30.78 -20.90
N THR A 322 20.56 31.00 -21.83
CA THR A 322 20.30 30.88 -23.27
C THR A 322 20.91 29.57 -23.76
N LEU A 323 20.11 28.50 -23.70
CA LEU A 323 20.56 27.13 -23.98
C LEU A 323 19.82 26.52 -25.16
N THR A 324 20.53 25.72 -25.95
CA THR A 324 20.01 25.01 -27.12
C THR A 324 20.12 23.50 -26.90
N PRO A 325 19.01 22.79 -26.74
CA PRO A 325 19.01 21.33 -26.69
C PRO A 325 19.15 20.73 -28.09
N THR A 326 19.90 19.65 -28.24
CA THR A 326 19.91 18.84 -29.48
C THR A 326 18.71 17.91 -29.58
N GLN A 327 18.06 17.63 -28.44
CA GLN A 327 16.86 16.82 -28.35
C GLN A 327 15.98 17.31 -27.20
N GLY A 328 14.66 17.28 -27.40
CA GLY A 328 13.69 17.63 -26.37
C GLY A 328 13.56 19.14 -26.18
N LYS A 329 13.00 19.56 -25.04
CA LYS A 329 12.69 20.96 -24.73
C LYS A 329 13.38 21.42 -23.46
N CYS A 330 13.99 22.59 -23.52
CA CYS A 330 14.63 23.24 -22.38
C CYS A 330 13.84 24.49 -21.97
N THR A 331 13.62 24.66 -20.67
CA THR A 331 12.94 25.83 -20.09
C THR A 331 13.65 26.28 -18.82
N PHE A 332 13.81 27.59 -18.64
CA PHE A 332 14.36 28.18 -17.42
C PHE A 332 13.35 29.11 -16.77
N ASP A 333 13.08 28.90 -15.48
CA ASP A 333 12.27 29.80 -14.65
C ASP A 333 13.22 30.77 -13.91
N PRO A 334 13.28 32.07 -14.31
CA PRO A 334 14.20 33.02 -13.70
C PRO A 334 13.80 33.44 -12.27
N VAL A 335 12.57 33.16 -11.84
CA VAL A 335 12.08 33.47 -10.49
C VAL A 335 12.45 32.34 -9.54
N LYS A 336 12.12 31.10 -9.90
CA LYS A 336 12.47 29.91 -9.10
C LYS A 336 13.92 29.49 -9.25
N LYS A 337 14.63 30.00 -10.26
CA LYS A 337 15.99 29.61 -10.67
C LYS A 337 16.09 28.12 -11.06
N ILE A 338 15.00 27.55 -11.59
CA ILE A 338 14.97 26.13 -11.98
C ILE A 338 15.10 26.02 -13.49
N LEU A 339 16.12 25.30 -13.94
CA LEU A 339 16.29 24.86 -15.32
C LEU A 339 15.74 23.44 -15.47
N VAL A 340 14.84 23.23 -16.42
CA VAL A 340 14.29 21.92 -16.76
C VAL A 340 14.60 21.60 -18.22
N TRP A 341 15.20 20.43 -18.45
CA TRP A 341 15.41 19.87 -19.78
C TRP A 341 14.68 18.53 -19.89
N ASP A 342 13.58 18.53 -20.63
CA ASP A 342 12.78 17.34 -20.93
C ASP A 342 13.27 16.73 -22.24
N ILE A 343 13.96 15.59 -22.15
CA ILE A 343 14.60 14.88 -23.27
C ILE A 343 13.61 13.89 -23.91
N GLY A 344 12.67 13.36 -23.14
CA GLY A 344 11.75 12.30 -23.55
C GLY A 344 12.41 10.93 -23.51
N LYS A 345 12.74 10.35 -24.68
CA LYS A 345 13.28 8.99 -24.79
C LYS A 345 14.73 8.99 -25.29
N ILE A 346 15.57 8.13 -24.72
CA ILE A 346 16.95 7.94 -25.16
C ILE A 346 17.16 6.45 -25.46
N GLU A 347 17.34 6.16 -26.75
CA GLU A 347 17.58 4.80 -27.23
C GLU A 347 19.01 4.35 -26.93
N SER A 348 19.20 3.05 -26.68
CA SER A 348 20.49 2.44 -26.36
C SER A 348 21.13 1.70 -27.54
N ASN A 349 20.73 1.99 -28.79
CA ASN A 349 21.26 1.34 -29.98
C ASN A 349 22.60 1.94 -30.44
N ALA A 350 23.35 1.22 -31.26
CA ALA A 350 24.68 1.64 -31.71
C ALA A 350 24.66 2.96 -32.52
N GLN A 351 23.55 3.28 -33.18
CA GLN A 351 23.39 4.51 -33.96
C GLN A 351 23.08 5.72 -33.08
N SER A 352 22.35 5.56 -31.97
CA SER A 352 22.05 6.61 -30.99
C SER A 352 23.24 6.91 -30.07
N ALA A 353 24.13 5.93 -29.84
CA ALA A 353 25.38 6.14 -29.10
C ALA A 353 26.30 7.21 -29.73
N ALA A 354 26.21 7.42 -31.05
CA ALA A 354 26.97 8.45 -31.76
C ALA A 354 26.36 9.86 -31.66
N ARG A 355 25.10 9.99 -31.25
CA ARG A 355 24.38 11.28 -31.13
C ARG A 355 23.62 11.36 -29.81
N LEU A 356 24.38 11.40 -28.72
CA LEU A 356 23.82 11.59 -27.38
C LEU A 356 23.12 12.96 -27.26
N PRO A 357 21.96 13.03 -26.59
CA PRO A 357 21.35 14.29 -26.21
C PRO A 357 22.34 15.21 -25.51
N SER A 358 22.41 16.46 -25.96
CA SER A 358 23.20 17.49 -25.30
C SER A 358 22.47 18.82 -25.21
N LEU A 359 22.82 19.59 -24.18
CA LEU A 359 22.31 20.94 -23.93
C LEU A 359 23.51 21.86 -23.81
N ARG A 360 23.59 22.87 -24.68
CA ARG A 360 24.75 23.79 -24.73
C ARG A 360 24.28 25.23 -24.80
N GLY A 361 25.02 26.13 -24.18
CA GLY A 361 24.79 27.56 -24.32
C GLY A 361 25.44 28.40 -23.24
N ASN A 362 24.93 29.61 -23.09
CA ASN A 362 25.49 30.62 -22.21
C ASN A 362 24.57 30.92 -21.02
N ILE A 363 25.19 31.20 -19.87
CA ILE A 363 24.56 31.64 -18.64
C ILE A 363 24.83 33.13 -18.48
N VAL A 364 23.81 33.90 -18.11
CA VAL A 364 23.94 35.33 -17.81
C VAL A 364 23.91 35.51 -16.30
N LEU A 365 24.95 36.15 -15.75
CA LEU A 365 25.05 36.47 -14.34
C LEU A 365 24.61 37.91 -14.07
N SER A 366 24.11 38.17 -12.86
CA SER A 366 23.84 39.52 -12.36
C SER A 366 25.12 40.34 -12.26
N THR A 367 25.10 41.57 -12.76
CA THR A 367 26.23 42.51 -12.65
C THR A 367 26.60 42.75 -11.19
N GLY A 368 27.90 42.69 -10.87
CA GLY A 368 28.43 42.98 -9.54
C GLY A 368 28.19 41.90 -8.47
N GLN A 369 27.65 40.73 -8.84
CA GLN A 369 27.56 39.58 -7.94
C GLN A 369 28.82 38.70 -8.04
N PRO A 370 29.27 38.09 -6.93
CA PRO A 370 30.38 37.16 -6.96
C PRO A 370 30.04 35.93 -7.79
N ILE A 371 31.08 35.30 -8.34
CA ILE A 371 30.98 34.02 -9.04
C ILE A 371 30.44 32.98 -8.03
N PRO A 372 29.50 32.10 -8.44
CA PRO A 372 29.07 31.00 -7.59
C PRO A 372 30.26 30.15 -7.12
N GLU A 373 30.29 29.83 -5.83
CA GLU A 373 31.36 29.01 -5.21
C GLU A 373 31.31 27.54 -5.66
N SER A 374 30.17 27.08 -6.15
CA SER A 374 29.96 25.70 -6.60
C SER A 374 29.06 25.61 -7.83
N ASN A 375 29.20 24.50 -8.54
CA ASN A 375 28.29 24.14 -9.62
C ASN A 375 26.93 23.71 -9.05
N PRO A 376 25.84 23.94 -9.79
CA PRO A 376 24.51 23.52 -9.35
C PRO A 376 24.40 21.99 -9.31
N ILE A 377 23.49 21.51 -8.44
CA ILE A 377 23.12 20.09 -8.37
C ILE A 377 22.20 19.75 -9.55
N LEU A 378 22.47 18.62 -10.20
CA LEU A 378 21.67 18.08 -11.28
C LEU A 378 20.84 16.92 -10.76
N SER A 379 19.52 17.05 -10.82
CA SER A 379 18.58 15.97 -10.53
C SER A 379 18.15 15.33 -11.84
N VAL A 380 18.27 14.00 -11.93
CA VAL A 380 17.89 13.24 -13.13
C VAL A 380 16.68 12.39 -12.81
N ARG A 381 15.64 12.48 -13.63
CA ARG A 381 14.47 11.60 -13.58
C ARG A 381 14.44 10.77 -14.85
N PHE A 382 14.13 9.49 -14.72
CA PHE A 382 13.94 8.57 -15.84
C PHE A 382 13.09 7.37 -15.41
N THR A 383 12.58 6.64 -16.40
CA THR A 383 11.98 5.32 -16.24
C THR A 383 12.70 4.34 -17.18
N LEU A 384 13.00 3.16 -16.68
CA LEU A 384 13.59 2.08 -17.44
C LEU A 384 12.70 0.84 -17.31
N ASN A 385 12.08 0.45 -18.43
CA ASN A 385 11.14 -0.66 -18.47
C ASN A 385 11.86 -1.99 -18.76
N GLN A 386 11.27 -3.09 -18.25
CA GLN A 386 11.72 -4.47 -18.43
C GLN A 386 13.06 -4.82 -17.78
N ILE A 387 13.50 -4.05 -16.79
CA ILE A 387 14.70 -4.33 -16.02
C ILE A 387 14.48 -3.94 -14.56
N ALA A 388 15.12 -4.69 -13.67
CA ALA A 388 15.37 -4.35 -12.27
C ALA A 388 16.89 -4.20 -12.15
N ILE A 389 17.37 -3.00 -11.82
CA ILE A 389 18.81 -2.72 -11.84
C ILE A 389 19.54 -3.38 -10.66
N SER A 390 18.81 -3.83 -9.64
CA SER A 390 19.37 -4.72 -8.61
C SER A 390 19.83 -6.07 -9.14
N GLY A 391 19.32 -6.49 -10.30
CA GLY A 391 19.49 -7.84 -10.83
C GLY A 391 18.50 -8.87 -10.25
N ILE A 392 17.56 -8.46 -9.40
CA ILE A 392 16.48 -9.34 -8.93
C ILE A 392 15.61 -9.74 -10.11
N ARG A 393 15.37 -11.05 -10.21
CA ARG A 393 14.51 -11.64 -11.24
C ARG A 393 13.65 -12.73 -10.64
N VAL A 394 12.37 -12.69 -10.98
CA VAL A 394 11.44 -13.79 -10.70
C VAL A 394 11.87 -14.99 -11.54
N GLN A 395 12.18 -16.09 -10.86
CA GLN A 395 12.55 -17.35 -11.48
C GLN A 395 11.31 -18.10 -11.96
N ARG A 396 10.32 -18.25 -11.08
CA ARG A 396 9.10 -19.01 -11.37
C ARG A 396 7.95 -18.56 -10.48
N VAL A 397 6.74 -18.63 -11.05
CA VAL A 397 5.47 -18.52 -10.33
C VAL A 397 4.67 -19.79 -10.56
N ASP A 398 4.38 -20.55 -9.50
CA ASP A 398 3.54 -21.75 -9.55
C ASP A 398 2.20 -21.51 -8.86
N MET A 399 1.20 -22.31 -9.24
CA MET A 399 -0.12 -22.30 -8.60
C MET A 399 -0.48 -23.74 -8.23
N HIS A 400 -0.99 -23.90 -7.02
CA HIS A 400 -1.47 -25.14 -6.43
C HIS A 400 -2.92 -24.96 -5.94
N GLY A 401 -3.58 -26.07 -5.61
CA GLY A 401 -4.97 -26.08 -5.09
C GLY A 401 -6.05 -25.97 -6.16
N GLU A 402 -5.74 -25.38 -7.32
CA GLU A 402 -6.69 -25.18 -8.43
C GLU A 402 -6.26 -25.95 -9.69
N LYS A 403 -7.22 -26.48 -10.46
CA LYS A 403 -6.96 -27.34 -11.64
C LYS A 403 -6.71 -26.59 -12.95
N TYR A 404 -7.11 -25.33 -13.04
CA TYR A 404 -6.96 -24.53 -14.26
C TYR A 404 -5.53 -24.00 -14.41
N LYS A 405 -5.15 -23.57 -15.61
CA LYS A 405 -3.85 -22.94 -15.88
C LYS A 405 -4.04 -21.43 -16.08
N PRO A 406 -3.67 -20.57 -15.11
CA PRO A 406 -3.81 -19.13 -15.28
C PRO A 406 -2.72 -18.55 -16.16
N PHE A 407 -3.01 -17.39 -16.75
CA PHE A 407 -1.97 -16.53 -17.31
C PHE A 407 -1.15 -15.89 -16.18
N LYS A 408 0.18 -15.88 -16.30
CA LYS A 408 1.09 -15.30 -15.31
C LYS A 408 2.02 -14.30 -15.99
N GLY A 409 1.86 -13.02 -15.68
CA GLY A 409 2.69 -11.95 -16.20
C GLY A 409 3.65 -11.43 -15.13
N VAL A 410 4.91 -11.20 -15.50
CA VAL A 410 5.88 -10.48 -14.65
C VAL A 410 6.43 -9.30 -15.43
N LYS A 411 6.39 -8.12 -14.83
CA LYS A 411 6.93 -6.88 -15.39
C LYS A 411 7.98 -6.32 -14.44
N TYR A 412 8.99 -5.68 -15.00
CA TYR A 412 10.05 -5.02 -14.25
C TYR A 412 10.08 -3.54 -14.63
N ILE A 413 10.18 -2.67 -13.64
CA ILE A 413 10.25 -1.23 -13.85
C ILE A 413 11.29 -0.68 -12.87
N THR A 414 12.23 0.11 -13.38
CA THR A 414 13.12 0.91 -12.56
C THR A 414 12.82 2.38 -12.80
N THR A 415 12.69 3.16 -11.73
CA THR A 415 12.48 4.60 -11.76
C THR A 415 13.34 5.27 -10.70
N VAL A 416 13.47 6.59 -10.77
CA VAL A 416 14.06 7.37 -9.67
C VAL A 416 12.98 7.64 -8.62
N LYS A 417 13.35 7.53 -7.35
CA LYS A 417 12.49 7.90 -6.23
C LYS A 417 12.02 9.34 -6.44
N LYS A 418 10.72 9.56 -6.41
CA LYS A 418 10.19 10.92 -6.51
C LYS A 418 10.48 11.61 -5.19
N ASP A 419 11.26 12.68 -5.21
CA ASP A 419 11.25 13.63 -4.12
C ASP A 419 9.78 14.02 -3.86
N LEU A 420 9.33 13.93 -2.61
CA LEU A 420 8.01 14.38 -2.17
C LEU A 420 7.87 15.92 -2.25
N GLN A 421 8.55 16.57 -3.19
CA GLN A 421 8.45 18.01 -3.42
C GLN A 421 7.25 18.32 -4.32
N LYS A 422 6.16 18.71 -3.63
CA LYS A 422 5.19 19.73 -4.02
C LYS A 422 4.65 19.63 -5.45
N LYS A 423 3.74 18.67 -5.68
CA LYS A 423 2.62 18.93 -6.60
C LYS A 423 1.70 19.97 -5.94
N GLN A 424 1.94 21.26 -6.21
CA GLN A 424 0.84 22.22 -6.17
C GLN A 424 -0.11 21.84 -7.30
N THR A 425 -1.10 21.01 -7.00
CA THR A 425 -2.29 20.90 -7.83
C THR A 425 -3.02 22.24 -7.72
N MET A 426 -2.96 23.05 -8.78
CA MET A 426 -3.88 24.17 -8.92
C MET A 426 -5.31 23.62 -8.81
N GLY A 427 -5.99 23.95 -7.71
CA GLY A 427 -7.36 23.58 -7.48
C GLY A 427 -8.22 24.08 -8.63
N LYS A 428 -8.83 23.18 -9.38
CA LYS A 428 -9.96 23.54 -10.24
C LYS A 428 -11.08 24.03 -9.32
N ARG A 429 -11.54 25.26 -9.56
CA ARG A 429 -12.69 25.86 -8.85
C ARG A 429 -13.87 24.88 -8.88
N GLY A 430 -14.20 24.35 -7.71
CA GLY A 430 -15.37 23.49 -7.51
C GLY A 430 -16.66 24.23 -7.79
N ARG A 431 -17.61 23.53 -8.41
CA ARG A 431 -19.00 23.95 -8.56
C ARG A 431 -19.65 24.01 -7.17
N LYS A 432 -20.35 25.11 -6.84
CA LYS A 432 -21.05 25.26 -5.56
C LYS A 432 -21.96 24.04 -5.29
N PRO A 433 -21.88 23.41 -4.11
CA PRO A 433 -22.78 22.33 -3.76
C PRO A 433 -24.21 22.87 -3.60
N MET A 434 -25.17 22.10 -4.10
CA MET A 434 -26.59 22.32 -3.86
C MET A 434 -26.85 22.13 -2.37
N LYS A 435 -27.44 23.12 -1.69
CA LYS A 435 -27.85 23.00 -0.29
C LYS A 435 -28.89 21.88 -0.18
N SER A 436 -28.49 20.73 0.35
CA SER A 436 -29.39 19.69 0.87
C SER A 436 -29.15 19.57 2.37
N ASP A 437 -30.20 19.50 3.18
CA ASP A 437 -30.16 19.56 4.64
C ASP A 437 -29.13 18.61 5.27
N SER A 438 -28.17 19.19 6.00
CA SER A 438 -27.16 18.46 6.78
C SER A 438 -27.79 17.58 7.86
N ASN A 439 -28.89 18.03 8.47
CA ASN A 439 -29.59 17.32 9.54
C ASN A 439 -30.17 15.97 9.09
N THR A 440 -30.73 15.88 7.89
CA THR A 440 -31.29 14.61 7.39
C THR A 440 -30.21 13.59 7.02
N ARG A 441 -29.02 14.04 6.59
CA ARG A 441 -27.87 13.16 6.35
C ARG A 441 -27.26 12.62 7.65
N LEU A 442 -27.14 13.49 8.66
CA LEU A 442 -26.72 13.10 10.01
C LEU A 442 -27.66 12.06 10.63
N GLU A 443 -28.97 12.24 10.51
CA GLU A 443 -29.94 11.30 11.06
C GLU A 443 -29.88 9.94 10.34
N LYS A 444 -29.79 9.93 9.00
CA LYS A 444 -29.59 8.69 8.22
C LYS A 444 -28.29 7.98 8.59
N SER A 445 -27.22 8.72 8.87
CA SER A 445 -25.95 8.16 9.37
C SER A 445 -26.10 7.54 10.75
N ARG A 446 -26.86 8.17 11.66
CA ARG A 446 -27.12 7.62 13.01
C ARG A 446 -27.96 6.34 12.94
N GLU A 447 -28.96 6.31 12.07
CA GLU A 447 -29.79 5.13 11.83
C GLU A 447 -28.97 3.97 11.24
N SER A 448 -28.19 4.23 10.19
CA SER A 448 -27.27 3.26 9.61
C SER A 448 -26.28 2.73 10.65
N ALA A 449 -25.69 3.60 11.50
CA ALA A 449 -24.79 3.18 12.58
C ALA A 449 -25.49 2.31 13.63
N ARG A 450 -26.77 2.57 13.96
CA ARG A 450 -27.57 1.69 14.84
C ARG A 450 -27.77 0.32 14.21
N GLN A 451 -28.13 0.28 12.93
CA GLN A 451 -28.32 -0.98 12.21
C GLN A 451 -26.98 -1.75 12.05
N CYS A 452 -25.87 -1.05 11.85
CA CYS A 452 -24.53 -1.63 11.82
C CYS A 452 -24.19 -2.30 13.15
N ARG A 453 -24.38 -1.58 14.28
CA ARG A 453 -24.18 -2.14 15.63
C ARG A 453 -25.09 -3.33 15.93
N HIS A 454 -26.37 -3.25 15.58
CA HIS A 454 -27.30 -4.37 15.77
C HIS A 454 -26.86 -5.62 14.98
N ARG A 455 -26.46 -5.44 13.72
CA ARG A 455 -25.90 -6.54 12.91
C ARG A 455 -24.58 -7.06 13.49
N LYS A 456 -23.68 -6.20 13.96
CA LYS A 456 -22.44 -6.62 14.64
C LYS A 456 -22.72 -7.48 15.86
N LYS A 457 -23.74 -7.12 16.66
CA LYS A 457 -24.20 -7.93 17.79
C LYS A 457 -24.71 -9.32 17.35
N LEU A 458 -25.60 -9.38 16.36
CA LEU A 458 -26.08 -10.66 15.81
C LEU A 458 -24.93 -11.52 15.27
N ARG A 459 -23.91 -10.89 14.67
CA ARG A 459 -22.70 -11.58 14.21
C ARG A 459 -21.90 -12.15 15.38
N TYR A 460 -21.73 -11.41 16.47
CA TYR A 460 -21.08 -11.94 17.68
C TYR A 460 -21.84 -13.10 18.30
N GLU A 461 -23.17 -13.02 18.37
CA GLU A 461 -24.02 -14.11 18.85
C GLU A 461 -23.85 -15.38 17.98
N TYR A 462 -23.83 -15.23 16.64
CA TYR A 462 -23.56 -16.35 15.73
C TYR A 462 -22.12 -16.90 15.81
N LEU A 463 -21.13 -16.01 15.96
CA LEU A 463 -19.73 -16.43 16.13
C LEU A 463 -19.53 -17.22 17.42
N GLU A 464 -20.19 -16.81 18.51
CA GLU A 464 -20.16 -17.52 19.80
C GLU A 464 -20.76 -18.93 19.67
N GLU A 465 -21.89 -19.06 18.97
CA GLU A 465 -22.49 -20.36 18.65
C GLU A 465 -21.53 -21.26 17.85
N LEU A 466 -20.94 -20.72 16.78
CA LEU A 466 -20.05 -21.46 15.89
C LEU A 466 -18.72 -21.85 16.56
N VAL A 467 -18.16 -20.97 17.40
CA VAL A 467 -17.00 -21.29 18.24
C VAL A 467 -17.36 -22.40 19.23
N GLY A 468 -18.51 -22.29 19.90
CA GLY A 468 -19.00 -23.30 20.83
C GLY A 468 -19.16 -24.67 20.17
N ASP A 469 -19.70 -24.73 18.95
CA ASP A 469 -19.82 -25.98 18.20
C ASP A 469 -18.47 -26.55 17.78
N ARG A 470 -17.51 -25.69 17.40
CA ARG A 470 -16.16 -26.12 17.07
C ARG A 470 -15.41 -26.63 18.30
N GLU A 471 -15.56 -26.00 19.46
CA GLU A 471 -14.98 -26.46 20.73
C GLU A 471 -15.55 -27.81 21.16
N LYS A 472 -16.87 -28.03 21.00
CA LYS A 472 -17.49 -29.35 21.21
C LYS A 472 -16.89 -30.40 20.28
N ALA A 473 -16.75 -30.09 18.98
CA ALA A 473 -16.14 -31.00 18.01
C ALA A 473 -14.67 -31.32 18.34
N ILE A 474 -13.87 -30.32 18.75
CA ILE A 474 -12.49 -30.52 19.21
C ILE A 474 -12.46 -31.43 20.44
N THR A 475 -13.36 -31.20 21.40
CA THR A 475 -13.44 -32.02 22.62
C THR A 475 -13.80 -33.46 22.29
N GLN A 476 -14.73 -33.68 21.36
CA GLN A 476 -15.08 -35.02 20.88
C GLN A 476 -13.89 -35.72 20.21
N LEU A 477 -13.18 -35.03 19.33
CA LEU A 477 -11.97 -35.57 18.68
C LEU A 477 -10.86 -35.88 19.69
N GLN A 478 -10.69 -35.04 20.72
CA GLN A 478 -9.73 -35.30 21.80
C GLN A 478 -10.10 -36.56 22.60
N GLN A 479 -11.39 -36.74 22.90
CA GLN A 479 -11.86 -37.96 23.58
C GLN A 479 -11.63 -39.20 22.71
N GLU A 480 -11.90 -39.12 21.41
CA GLU A 480 -11.64 -40.21 20.46
C GLU A 480 -10.15 -40.53 20.35
N LEU A 481 -9.29 -39.51 20.29
CA LEU A 481 -7.83 -39.66 20.26
C LEU A 481 -7.33 -40.35 21.54
N GLU A 482 -7.81 -39.95 22.72
CA GLU A 482 -7.38 -40.57 23.99
C GLU A 482 -7.88 -42.03 24.10
N ARG A 483 -9.07 -42.33 23.56
CA ARG A 483 -9.55 -43.71 23.44
C ARG A 483 -8.61 -44.55 22.57
N ILE A 484 -8.27 -44.07 21.37
CA ILE A 484 -7.33 -44.76 20.46
C ILE A 484 -5.97 -44.95 21.15
N ARG A 485 -5.45 -43.91 21.82
CA ARG A 485 -4.20 -43.97 22.57
C ARG A 485 -4.22 -45.03 23.65
N THR A 486 -5.33 -45.17 24.37
CA THR A 486 -5.52 -46.21 25.40
C THR A 486 -5.50 -47.61 24.78
N ILE A 487 -6.18 -47.78 23.63
CA ILE A 487 -6.17 -49.04 22.87
C ILE A 487 -4.75 -49.41 22.43
N CYS A 488 -4.00 -48.46 21.85
CA CYS A 488 -2.61 -48.70 21.46
C CYS A 488 -1.74 -49.11 22.66
N GLN A 489 -1.85 -48.44 23.81
CA GLN A 489 -1.11 -48.79 25.02
C GLN A 489 -1.46 -50.19 25.55
N TYR A 490 -2.73 -50.60 25.43
CA TYR A 490 -3.17 -51.93 25.81
C TYR A 490 -2.58 -53.01 24.87
N LEU A 491 -2.65 -52.77 23.56
CA LEU A 491 -2.06 -53.65 22.54
C LEU A 491 -0.54 -53.79 22.70
N ASP A 492 0.16 -52.68 22.97
CA ASP A 492 1.62 -52.68 23.21
C ASP A 492 2.01 -53.51 24.45
N ARG A 493 1.14 -53.55 25.47
CA ARG A 493 1.39 -54.29 26.72
C ARG A 493 1.02 -55.78 26.64
N ASN A 494 -0.06 -56.10 25.94
CA ASN A 494 -0.68 -57.44 25.99
C ASN A 494 -0.48 -58.25 24.70
N GLY A 495 0.05 -57.63 23.64
CA GLY A 495 0.19 -58.24 22.32
C GLY A 495 -1.14 -58.32 21.57
N VAL A 496 -1.05 -58.42 20.23
CA VAL A 496 -2.19 -58.31 19.30
C VAL A 496 -3.07 -59.58 19.30
N ASN A 497 -2.65 -60.65 19.97
CA ASN A 497 -3.17 -62.01 19.72
C ASN A 497 -4.11 -62.52 20.83
N ASN A 498 -5.00 -61.68 21.33
CA ASN A 498 -5.98 -62.06 22.33
C ASN A 498 -7.40 -61.91 21.77
N GLU A 499 -8.12 -63.04 21.63
CA GLU A 499 -9.49 -63.15 21.09
C GLU A 499 -10.47 -62.21 21.83
N GLU A 500 -10.16 -61.88 23.08
CA GLU A 500 -10.88 -60.90 23.92
C GLU A 500 -10.82 -59.47 23.37
N ILE A 501 -9.70 -59.06 22.77
CA ILE A 501 -9.52 -57.70 22.20
C ILE A 501 -10.40 -57.53 20.97
N ARG A 502 -10.57 -58.60 20.18
CA ARG A 502 -11.43 -58.59 19.00
C ARG A 502 -12.90 -58.46 19.40
N GLN A 503 -13.31 -59.14 20.49
CA GLN A 503 -14.66 -59.02 21.06
C GLN A 503 -14.92 -57.63 21.67
N GLU A 504 -13.95 -57.03 22.37
CA GLU A 504 -14.07 -55.66 22.90
C GLU A 504 -14.13 -54.60 21.79
N LEU A 505 -13.30 -54.72 20.75
CA LEU A 505 -13.33 -53.81 19.59
C LEU A 505 -14.64 -53.91 18.80
N ILE A 506 -15.23 -55.11 18.69
CA ILE A 506 -16.55 -55.32 18.06
C ILE A 506 -17.67 -54.71 18.92
N MET A 507 -17.59 -54.84 20.25
CA MET A 507 -18.54 -54.24 21.19
C MET A 507 -18.48 -52.70 21.24
N TRP A 508 -17.30 -52.12 20.95
CA TRP A 508 -17.07 -50.67 21.01
C TRP A 508 -17.21 -49.95 19.66
N SER A 509 -17.46 -50.70 18.58
CA SER A 509 -17.74 -50.14 17.25
C SER A 509 -19.21 -49.74 17.13
N GLU A 510 -19.51 -48.43 17.21
CA GLU A 510 -20.86 -47.90 16.92
C GLU A 510 -21.21 -47.94 15.41
N ASP A 511 -20.21 -48.20 14.55
CA ASP A 511 -20.37 -48.35 13.10
C ASP A 511 -20.61 -49.84 12.73
N PRO A 512 -21.76 -50.19 12.14
CA PRO A 512 -22.09 -51.57 11.78
C PRO A 512 -21.16 -52.18 10.72
N ASP A 513 -20.56 -51.35 9.85
CA ASP A 513 -19.70 -51.84 8.77
C ASP A 513 -18.30 -52.20 9.28
N VAL A 514 -17.79 -51.44 10.26
CA VAL A 514 -16.52 -51.75 10.96
C VAL A 514 -16.67 -52.98 11.85
N ALA A 515 -17.81 -53.11 12.54
CA ALA A 515 -18.12 -54.29 13.35
C ALA A 515 -18.22 -55.58 12.52
N ASN A 516 -18.69 -55.49 11.26
CA ASN A 516 -18.77 -56.62 10.34
C ASN A 516 -17.43 -56.99 9.70
N LEU A 517 -16.52 -56.04 9.49
CA LEU A 517 -15.17 -56.31 8.97
C LEU A 517 -14.25 -56.96 10.03
N MET A 518 -14.52 -56.67 11.31
CA MET A 518 -13.78 -57.20 12.46
C MET A 518 -14.23 -58.61 12.89
N LYS A 519 -15.46 -59.02 12.57
CA LYS A 519 -15.92 -60.43 12.70
C LYS A 519 -15.24 -61.29 11.65
#